data_AF-A0A960P702-F1
#
_entry.id   AF-A0A960P702-F1
#
_cell.length_a   1.000
_cell.length_b   1.000
_cell.length_c   1.000
_cell.angle_alpha   90.00
_cell.angle_beta   90.00
_cell.angle_gamma   90.00
#
_symmetry.space_group_name_H-M   'P 1'
#
loop_
_entity.id
_entity.type
_entity.pdbx_description
1 polymer ?
#
loop_
_entity_poly.entity_id
_entity_poly.type
_entity_poly.pdbx_seq_one_letter_code
_entity_poly.pdbx_strand_id
1 'polypeptide(L)'
;MADPNRPRAAFTPWDRRELPGSFSVEESAKRVGHYKWIEMRTFEVLGGWVATVPELDVKLRLGTHTYHHAWHAELWHKRLPELREMNQERLNVPPNDELV
;
A
#
# COMPACT_ATOMS: atom_id res chain seq x y z
N MET A 1 -26.66 23.88 -5.00
CA MET A 1 -25.88 23.39 -3.85
C MET A 1 -24.99 22.26 -4.32
N ALA A 2 -23.72 22.20 -3.92
CA ALA A 2 -22.83 21.12 -4.32
C ALA A 2 -23.17 19.85 -3.56
N ASP A 3 -23.28 18.73 -4.26
CA ASP A 3 -23.52 17.40 -3.68
C ASP A 3 -22.32 16.99 -2.82
N PRO A 4 -22.48 16.80 -1.50
CA PRO A 4 -21.39 16.45 -0.59
C PRO A 4 -20.81 15.05 -0.84
N ASN A 5 -21.51 14.20 -1.60
CA ASN A 5 -21.07 12.85 -1.93
C ASN A 5 -20.34 12.76 -3.28
N ARG A 6 -20.23 13.88 -4.01
CA ARG A 6 -19.53 13.91 -5.30
C ARG A 6 -18.02 13.90 -5.07
N PRO A 7 -17.26 12.97 -5.68
CA PRO A 7 -15.81 12.98 -5.60
C PRO A 7 -15.28 14.31 -6.15
N ARG A 8 -14.35 14.94 -5.44
CA ARG A 8 -13.73 16.19 -5.88
C ARG A 8 -12.92 15.91 -7.15
N ALA A 9 -12.98 16.86 -8.08
CA ALA A 9 -12.15 16.78 -9.27
C ALA A 9 -10.67 16.90 -8.86
N ALA A 10 -9.82 16.06 -9.44
CA ALA A 10 -8.38 16.02 -9.12
C ALA A 10 -7.66 17.34 -9.41
N PHE A 11 -8.23 18.19 -10.28
CA PHE A 11 -7.66 19.45 -10.72
C PHE A 11 -8.66 20.60 -10.65
N THR A 12 -8.14 21.83 -10.63
CA THR A 12 -8.95 23.04 -10.71
C THR A 12 -9.65 23.13 -12.07
N PRO A 13 -10.83 23.77 -12.18
CA PRO A 13 -11.64 23.78 -13.41
C PRO A 13 -10.97 24.31 -14.69
N TRP A 14 -9.87 25.05 -14.57
CA TRP A 14 -9.11 25.63 -15.69
C TRP A 14 -7.84 24.85 -16.04
N ASP A 15 -7.46 23.85 -15.22
CA ASP A 15 -6.30 23.01 -15.47
C ASP A 15 -6.72 21.85 -16.39
N ARG A 16 -6.24 21.91 -17.63
CA ARG A 16 -6.53 20.95 -18.70
C ARG A 16 -5.51 19.81 -18.77
N ARG A 17 -4.60 19.70 -17.80
CA ARG A 17 -3.65 18.60 -17.78
C ARG A 17 -4.40 17.32 -17.46
N GLU A 18 -4.55 16.47 -18.46
CA GLU A 18 -4.83 15.05 -18.24
C GLU A 18 -3.54 14.43 -17.73
N LEU A 19 -3.56 13.77 -16.56
CA LEU A 19 -2.42 12.97 -16.12
C LEU A 19 -2.34 11.76 -17.07
N PRO A 20 -1.32 11.66 -17.94
CA PRO A 20 -1.14 10.46 -18.74
C PRO A 20 -0.69 9.36 -17.78
N GLY A 21 -1.62 8.50 -17.39
CA GLY A 21 -1.38 7.37 -16.51
C GLY A 21 -2.31 6.24 -16.89
N SER A 22 -1.81 5.01 -16.82
CA SER A 22 -2.64 3.82 -17.05
C SER A 22 -3.79 3.68 -16.06
N PHE A 23 -3.78 4.46 -14.97
CA PHE A 23 -4.72 4.37 -13.86
C PHE A 23 -5.16 5.76 -13.40
N SER A 24 -6.37 5.84 -12.86
CA SER A 24 -6.83 7.06 -12.18
C SER A 24 -6.09 7.28 -10.86
N VAL A 25 -6.21 8.48 -10.28
CA VAL A 25 -5.64 8.79 -8.95
C VAL A 25 -6.20 7.87 -7.88
N GLU A 26 -7.51 7.62 -7.90
CA GLU A 26 -8.19 6.72 -6.97
C GLU A 26 -7.67 5.28 -7.11
N GLU A 27 -7.53 4.80 -8.33
CA GLU A 27 -7.03 3.45 -8.60
C GLU A 27 -5.57 3.29 -8.17
N SER A 28 -4.74 4.31 -8.44
CA SER A 28 -3.34 4.34 -7.99
C SER A 28 -3.26 4.28 -6.46
N ALA A 29 -4.12 5.00 -5.75
CA ALA A 29 -4.15 5.00 -4.30
C ALA A 29 -4.57 3.65 -3.71
N LYS A 30 -5.60 3.02 -4.30
CA LYS A 30 -6.01 1.65 -3.94
C LYS A 30 -4.85 0.67 -4.12
N ARG A 31 -4.17 0.73 -5.27
CA ARG A 31 -2.99 -0.12 -5.54
C ARG A 31 -1.87 0.10 -4.52
N VAL A 32 -1.54 1.35 -4.21
CA VAL A 32 -0.52 1.67 -3.18
C VAL A 32 -0.93 1.10 -1.81
N GLY A 33 -2.20 1.23 -1.43
CA GLY A 33 -2.74 0.64 -0.20
C GLY A 33 -2.64 -0.89 -0.18
N HIS A 34 -3.00 -1.55 -1.29
CA HIS A 34 -2.88 -2.99 -1.44
C HIS A 34 -1.42 -3.47 -1.36
N TYR A 35 -0.49 -2.78 -2.02
CA TYR A 35 0.93 -3.13 -1.94
C TYR A 35 1.47 -2.97 -0.52
N LYS A 36 1.13 -1.88 0.17
CA LYS A 36 1.47 -1.72 1.58
C LYS A 36 0.94 -2.89 2.42
N TRP A 37 -0.31 -3.27 2.22
CA TRP A 37 -0.93 -4.38 2.95
C TRP A 37 -0.21 -5.70 2.69
N ILE A 38 0.12 -6.02 1.43
CA ILE A 38 0.86 -7.24 1.07
C ILE A 38 2.25 -7.26 1.70
N GLU A 39 2.98 -6.14 1.65
CA GLU A 39 4.31 -6.02 2.26
C GLU A 39 4.25 -6.25 3.77
N MET A 40 3.28 -5.65 4.46
CA MET A 40 3.04 -5.91 5.89
C MET A 40 2.71 -7.37 6.18
N ARG A 41 1.83 -7.98 5.38
CA ARG A 41 1.43 -9.37 5.61
C ARG A 41 2.57 -10.35 5.36
N THR A 42 3.41 -10.06 4.37
CA THR A 42 4.61 -10.87 4.06
C THR A 42 5.65 -10.74 5.18
N PHE A 43 5.85 -9.52 5.71
CA PHE A 43 6.67 -9.30 6.90
C PHE A 43 6.20 -10.17 8.09
N GLU A 44 4.89 -10.19 8.38
CA GLU A 44 4.33 -10.99 9.48
C GLU A 44 4.53 -12.50 9.27
N VAL A 45 4.27 -13.00 8.06
CA VAL A 45 4.41 -14.43 7.73
C VAL A 45 5.86 -14.87 7.85
N LEU A 46 6.79 -14.13 7.22
CA LEU A 46 8.22 -14.46 7.27
C LEU A 46 8.79 -14.31 8.68
N GLY A 47 8.38 -13.26 9.42
CA GLY A 47 8.74 -13.06 10.82
C GLY A 47 8.27 -14.21 11.72
N GLY A 48 7.08 -14.76 11.45
CA GLY A 48 6.58 -15.97 12.10
C GLY A 48 7.47 -17.19 11.84
N TRP A 49 7.93 -17.39 10.60
CA TRP A 49 8.81 -18.50 10.25
C TRP A 49 10.22 -18.37 10.84
N VAL A 50 10.74 -17.14 10.97
CA VAL A 50 12.03 -16.89 11.65
C VAL A 50 12.03 -17.49 13.07
N ALA A 51 10.88 -17.47 13.76
CA ALA A 51 10.75 -18.05 15.10
C ALA A 51 10.79 -19.60 15.10
N THR A 52 10.39 -20.24 14.00
CA THR A 52 10.28 -21.71 13.90
C THR A 52 11.48 -22.39 13.24
N VAL A 53 12.29 -21.66 12.47
CA VAL A 53 13.43 -22.23 11.73
C VAL A 53 14.65 -22.45 12.65
N PRO A 54 15.20 -23.68 12.73
CA PRO A 54 16.39 -23.95 13.54
C PRO A 54 17.70 -23.63 12.80
N GLU A 55 17.76 -23.76 11.47
CA GLU A 55 18.97 -23.52 10.68
C GLU A 55 19.35 -22.03 10.67
N LEU A 56 20.55 -21.71 11.17
CA LEU A 56 20.98 -20.32 11.38
C LEU A 56 21.11 -19.54 10.08
N ASP A 57 21.65 -20.16 9.03
CA ASP A 57 21.82 -19.55 7.71
C ASP A 57 20.48 -19.23 7.05
N VAL A 58 19.51 -20.14 7.14
CA VAL A 58 18.14 -19.92 6.66
C VAL A 58 17.46 -18.81 7.46
N LYS A 59 17.63 -18.80 8.79
CA LYS A 59 17.10 -17.75 9.66
C LYS A 59 17.64 -16.37 9.30
N LEU A 60 18.94 -16.25 9.05
CA LEU A 60 19.55 -14.99 8.63
C LEU A 60 18.98 -14.50 7.30
N ARG A 61 18.75 -15.41 6.33
CA ARG A 61 18.12 -15.06 5.05
C ARG A 61 16.67 -14.61 5.21
N LEU A 62 15.87 -15.34 5.97
CA LEU A 62 14.49 -14.93 6.27
C LEU A 62 14.46 -13.59 7.01
N GLY A 63 15.40 -13.34 7.93
CA GLY A 63 15.54 -12.06 8.62
C GLY A 63 15.80 -10.89 7.66
N THR A 64 16.66 -11.06 6.66
CA THR A 64 16.89 -10.06 5.61
C THR A 64 15.61 -9.75 4.82
N HIS A 65 14.88 -10.77 4.37
CA HIS A 65 13.63 -10.56 3.64
C HIS A 65 12.55 -9.91 4.50
N THR A 66 12.41 -10.35 5.75
CA THR A 66 11.51 -9.75 6.74
C THR A 66 11.78 -8.25 6.87
N TYR A 67 13.05 -7.87 7.03
CA TYR A 67 13.43 -6.46 7.07
C TYR A 67 13.08 -5.71 5.79
N HIS A 68 13.35 -6.28 4.61
CA HIS A 68 13.00 -5.63 3.34
C HIS A 68 11.49 -5.36 3.21
N HIS A 69 10.64 -6.34 3.55
CA HIS A 69 9.19 -6.18 3.51
C HIS A 69 8.69 -5.11 4.48
N ALA A 70 9.25 -5.06 5.71
CA ALA A 70 8.95 -3.98 6.66
C ALA A 70 9.34 -2.60 6.11
N TRP A 71 10.53 -2.50 5.50
CA TRP A 71 11.00 -1.25 4.91
C TRP A 71 10.15 -0.82 3.72
N HIS A 72 9.79 -1.74 2.83
CA HIS A 72 8.90 -1.45 1.70
C HIS A 72 7.52 -0.99 2.16
N ALA A 73 6.94 -1.62 3.18
CA ALA A 73 5.68 -1.18 3.77
C ALA A 73 5.77 0.28 4.27
N GLU A 74 6.90 0.67 4.87
CA GLU A 74 7.16 2.05 5.28
C GLU A 74 7.25 3.00 4.07
N LEU A 75 7.93 2.58 2.99
CA LEU A 75 8.03 3.37 1.76
C LEU A 75 6.65 3.62 1.14
N TRP A 76 5.80 2.59 1.05
CA TRP A 76 4.41 2.75 0.59
C TRP A 76 3.60 3.63 1.53
N HIS A 77 3.78 3.46 2.85
CA HIS A 77 3.11 4.29 3.83
C HIS A 77 3.45 5.77 3.68
N LYS A 78 4.71 6.12 3.39
CA LYS A 78 5.14 7.50 3.14
C LYS A 78 4.50 8.13 1.90
N ARG A 79 4.07 7.33 0.93
CA ARG A 79 3.40 7.80 -0.30
C ARG A 79 1.89 8.02 -0.15
N LEU A 80 1.22 7.30 0.76
CA LEU A 80 -0.21 7.47 1.01
C LEU A 80 -0.62 8.91 1.41
N PRO A 81 0.12 9.66 2.26
CA PRO A 81 -0.16 11.06 2.56
C PRO A 81 -0.12 12.01 1.36
N GLU A 82 0.62 11.67 0.31
CA GLU A 82 0.71 12.50 -0.91
C GLU A 82 -0.64 12.48 -1.67
N LEU A 83 -1.48 11.46 -1.43
CA LEU A 83 -2.81 11.26 -2.01
C LEU A 83 -3.89 11.91 -1.12
N ARG A 84 -3.71 13.21 -0.88
CA ARG A 84 -4.40 14.09 0.09
C ARG A 84 -5.92 13.96 0.25
N GLU A 85 -6.62 13.34 -0.70
CA GLU A 85 -8.07 13.17 -0.67
C GLU A 85 -8.55 11.83 -0.07
N MET A 86 -7.65 10.90 0.24
CA MET A 86 -8.05 9.52 0.57
C MET A 86 -7.72 9.15 2.02
N ASN A 87 -8.72 8.60 2.72
CA ASN A 87 -8.54 8.07 4.07
C ASN A 87 -7.60 6.85 4.01
N GLN A 88 -6.43 6.97 4.64
CA GLN A 88 -5.36 5.97 4.58
C GLN A 88 -5.76 4.63 5.19
N GLU A 89 -6.57 4.63 6.26
CA GLU A 89 -7.01 3.40 6.92
C GLU A 89 -7.94 2.60 6.01
N ARG A 90 -8.75 3.28 5.19
CA ARG A 90 -9.63 2.64 4.20
C ARG A 90 -8.87 2.03 3.01
N LEU A 91 -7.63 2.44 2.79
CA LEU A 91 -6.79 1.94 1.70
C LEU A 91 -5.89 0.77 2.12
N ASN A 92 -5.58 0.66 3.42
CA ASN A 92 -4.74 -0.41 3.95
C ASN A 92 -5.56 -1.69 4.18
N VAL A 93 -6.15 -2.21 3.12
CA VAL A 93 -7.02 -3.39 3.12
C VAL A 93 -6.49 -4.46 2.16
N PRO A 94 -6.90 -5.73 2.33
CA PRO A 94 -6.57 -6.79 1.39
C PRO A 94 -6.98 -6.43 -0.05
N PRO A 95 -6.22 -6.86 -1.09
CA PRO A 95 -6.55 -6.56 -2.47
C PRO A 95 -7.84 -7.23 -2.97
N ASN A 96 -8.16 -8.38 -2.39
CA ASN A 96 -9.31 -9.22 -2.72
C ASN A 96 -9.63 -10.15 -1.54
N ASP A 97 -10.77 -10.83 -1.60
CA ASP A 97 -11.24 -11.73 -0.55
C ASP A 97 -10.42 -13.02 -0.45
N GLU A 98 -9.62 -13.36 -1.48
CA GLU A 98 -8.74 -14.53 -1.46
C GLU A 98 -7.53 -14.37 -0.53
N LEU A 99 -7.23 -13.14 -0.14
CA LEU A 99 -6.09 -12.79 0.71
C LEU A 99 -6.50 -12.47 2.17
N VAL A 100 -7.77 -12.69 2.53
CA VAL A 100 -8.33 -12.46 3.88
C VAL A 100 -8.08 -13.64 4.80
#